data_AF-A0AAE1T9U2-F1
#
_entry.id   AF-A0AAE1T9U2-F1
#
_cell.length_a   1.000
_cell.length_b   1.000
_cell.length_c   1.000
_cell.angle_alpha   90.00
_cell.angle_beta   90.00
_cell.angle_gamma   90.00
#
_symmetry.space_group_name_H-M   'P 1'
#
loop_
_entity.id
_entity.type
_entity.pdbx_description
1 polymer ?
#
loop_
_entity_poly.entity_id
_entity_poly.type
_entity_poly.pdbx_seq_one_letter_code
_entity_poly.pdbx_strand_id
1 'polypeptide(L)'
;MGGTSGHVILGLAFLIIGLWHLFNCIKHHSLNPKSYRTQPWYPLSTRSLRYLEPIAIMLVTFLFISVELFVSRKPLSPDGTIPSKNLRHIEHSIMALSFFIYALFATLFDIISPPARDGLLHFLQAVAFSQQLLILHLHSTDHMGVEGQYHWLLQILTFVSLTTTLLSIAYPKSFLISFVKGFSVVFQGVWLIVAGVMLWTPQWIPKGCFLKTEYGRDAVFCYGDRALDRAKALVNIEFGLYLISLTVLSMVFYLVMIKLYPREKVKYRSLTTRCDIEEDNDGEGCDVDDDSDQKKLKLGMPRNSLP
;
A
#
# COMPACT_ATOMS: atom_id res chain seq x y z
N MET A 1 -7.86 -15.62 -16.53
CA MET A 1 -7.79 -16.85 -15.71
C MET A 1 -6.33 -17.21 -15.48
N GLY A 2 -5.91 -17.17 -14.22
CA GLY A 2 -4.51 -17.14 -13.81
C GLY A 2 -3.77 -18.45 -14.10
N GLY A 3 -3.01 -18.45 -15.19
CA GLY A 3 -1.82 -19.29 -15.31
C GLY A 3 -0.62 -18.60 -14.65
N THR A 4 0.55 -19.21 -14.77
CA THR A 4 1.86 -18.73 -14.30
C THR A 4 2.04 -17.22 -14.54
N SER A 5 1.83 -16.78 -15.80
CA SER A 5 2.12 -15.40 -16.21
C SER A 5 1.22 -14.37 -15.53
N GLY A 6 -0.07 -14.68 -15.32
CA GLY A 6 -0.99 -13.76 -14.67
C GLY A 6 -0.64 -13.53 -13.20
N HIS A 7 -0.34 -14.61 -12.47
CA HIS A 7 0.08 -14.55 -11.07
C HIS A 7 1.43 -13.85 -10.91
N VAL A 8 2.41 -14.16 -11.77
CA VAL A 8 3.74 -13.55 -11.71
C VAL A 8 3.69 -12.06 -12.05
N ILE A 9 2.99 -11.66 -13.12
CA ILE A 9 2.90 -10.24 -13.51
C ILE A 9 2.19 -9.42 -12.43
N LEU A 10 1.04 -9.91 -11.92
CA LEU A 10 0.32 -9.22 -10.87
C LEU A 10 1.15 -9.17 -9.57
N GLY A 11 1.85 -10.27 -9.24
CA GLY A 11 2.74 -10.34 -8.10
C GLY A 11 3.91 -9.35 -8.20
N LEU A 12 4.51 -9.18 -9.38
CA LEU A 12 5.54 -8.17 -9.63
C LEU A 12 4.99 -6.75 -9.42
N ALA A 13 3.78 -6.46 -9.88
CA ALA A 13 3.16 -5.15 -9.67
C ALA A 13 2.96 -4.84 -8.18
N PHE A 14 2.39 -5.78 -7.41
CA PHE A 14 2.24 -5.64 -5.96
C PHE A 14 3.60 -5.55 -5.24
N LEU A 15 4.60 -6.31 -5.68
CA LEU A 15 5.94 -6.28 -5.10
C LEU A 15 6.60 -4.91 -5.29
N ILE A 16 6.58 -4.36 -6.51
CA ILE A 16 7.17 -3.06 -6.82
C ILE A 16 6.47 -1.95 -6.04
N ILE A 17 5.13 -1.91 -6.05
CA ILE A 17 4.35 -0.91 -5.31
C ILE A 17 4.55 -1.09 -3.79
N GLY A 18 4.56 -2.32 -3.30
CA GLY A 18 4.81 -2.62 -1.88
C GLY A 18 6.19 -2.13 -1.42
N LEU A 19 7.25 -2.41 -2.19
CA LEU A 19 8.61 -1.96 -1.90
C LEU A 19 8.70 -0.44 -1.95
N TRP A 20 8.04 0.20 -2.93
CA TRP A 20 7.95 1.65 -3.03
C TRP A 20 7.30 2.26 -1.77
N HIS A 21 6.18 1.70 -1.30
CA HIS A 21 5.51 2.13 -0.07
C HIS A 21 6.36 1.89 1.17
N LEU A 22 6.98 0.72 1.28
CA LEU A 22 7.81 0.34 2.43
C LEU A 22 9.04 1.25 2.54
N PHE A 23 9.75 1.48 1.43
CA PHE A 23 10.88 2.39 1.37
C PHE A 23 10.49 3.82 1.78
N ASN A 24 9.44 4.36 1.17
CA ASN A 24 9.07 5.76 1.42
C ASN A 24 8.45 5.97 2.80
N CYS A 25 7.70 5.01 3.35
CA CYS A 25 7.16 5.14 4.70
C CYS A 25 8.27 5.16 5.75
N ILE A 26 9.29 4.31 5.59
CA ILE A 26 10.46 4.28 6.48
C ILE A 26 11.27 5.56 6.33
N LYS A 27 11.55 5.99 5.09
CA LYS A 27 12.27 7.24 4.83
C LYS A 27 11.54 8.44 5.46
N HIS A 28 10.23 8.54 5.25
CA HIS A 28 9.41 9.61 5.80
C HIS A 28 9.45 9.62 7.34
N HIS A 29 9.35 8.45 7.96
CA HIS A 29 9.47 8.31 9.42
C HIS A 29 10.87 8.64 9.95
N SER A 30 11.93 8.21 9.26
CA SER A 30 13.30 8.45 9.68
C SER A 30 13.66 9.95 9.68
N LEU A 31 13.22 10.67 8.65
CA LEU A 31 13.44 12.11 8.53
C LEU A 31 12.55 12.90 9.52
N ASN A 32 11.30 12.48 9.70
CA ASN A 32 10.28 13.23 10.42
C ASN A 32 9.49 12.36 11.44
N PRO A 33 10.13 11.81 12.49
CA PRO A 33 9.48 10.83 13.36
C PRO A 33 8.33 11.43 14.20
N LYS A 34 8.44 12.70 14.61
CA LYS A 34 7.43 13.38 15.46
C LYS A 34 6.22 13.89 14.69
N SER A 35 6.41 14.23 13.42
CA SER A 35 5.37 14.77 12.52
C SER A 35 4.92 13.74 11.48
N TYR A 36 5.24 12.46 11.69
CA TYR A 36 4.89 11.40 10.78
C TYR A 36 3.37 11.36 10.55
N ARG A 37 3.00 11.22 9.28
CA ARG A 37 1.62 10.98 8.86
C ARG A 37 1.61 9.92 7.77
N THR A 38 0.66 8.99 7.85
CA THR A 38 0.40 7.99 6.82
C THR A 38 0.10 8.70 5.51
N GLN A 39 0.67 8.20 4.41
CA GLN A 39 0.40 8.72 3.07
C GLN A 39 -0.34 7.65 2.25
N PRO A 40 -1.37 8.03 1.49
CA PRO A 40 -2.05 7.11 0.58
C PRO A 40 -1.16 6.70 -0.58
N TRP A 41 -0.28 7.59 -1.05
CA TRP A 41 0.73 7.36 -2.10
C TRP A 41 1.93 8.29 -1.85
N TYR A 42 3.08 8.00 -2.46
CA TYR A 42 4.31 8.79 -2.27
C TYR A 42 4.75 9.47 -3.57
N PRO A 43 4.81 10.81 -3.61
CA PRO A 43 5.31 11.54 -4.76
C PRO A 43 6.83 11.44 -4.88
N LEU A 44 7.34 11.35 -6.11
CA LEU A 44 8.78 11.57 -6.35
C LEU A 44 9.12 13.05 -6.20
N SER A 45 10.35 13.33 -5.75
CA SER A 45 10.88 14.68 -5.58
C SER A 45 11.00 15.45 -6.91
N THR A 46 11.19 14.75 -8.02
CA THR A 46 11.30 15.36 -9.35
C THR A 46 9.91 15.72 -9.89
N ARG A 47 9.69 17.00 -10.23
CA ARG A 47 8.36 17.53 -10.64
C ARG A 47 7.73 16.76 -11.81
N SER A 48 8.52 16.36 -12.81
CA SER A 48 8.03 15.59 -13.97
C SER A 48 7.59 14.16 -13.62
N LEU A 49 8.10 13.60 -12.51
CA LEU A 49 7.81 12.24 -12.07
C LEU A 49 6.95 12.19 -10.80
N ARG A 50 6.40 13.34 -10.36
CA ARG A 50 5.59 13.45 -9.15
C ARG A 50 4.52 12.36 -9.09
N TYR A 51 3.80 12.14 -10.19
CA TYR A 51 2.68 11.20 -10.29
C TYR A 51 3.07 9.79 -10.77
N LEU A 52 4.35 9.41 -10.69
CA LEU A 52 4.81 8.12 -11.21
C LEU A 52 4.04 6.93 -10.62
N GLU A 53 3.82 6.92 -9.30
CA GLU A 53 3.08 5.83 -8.63
C GLU A 53 1.64 5.71 -9.14
N PRO A 54 0.76 6.73 -9.03
CA PRO A 54 -0.62 6.59 -9.50
C PRO A 54 -0.71 6.39 -11.02
N ILE A 55 0.17 7.00 -11.83
CA ILE A 55 0.20 6.75 -13.28
C ILE A 55 0.58 5.30 -13.58
N ALA A 56 1.57 4.74 -12.88
CA ALA A 56 1.95 3.34 -13.04
C ALA A 56 0.80 2.40 -12.66
N ILE A 57 0.09 2.68 -11.56
CA ILE A 57 -1.09 1.89 -11.15
C ILE A 57 -2.19 1.98 -12.22
N MET A 58 -2.51 3.19 -12.72
CA MET A 58 -3.50 3.36 -13.80
C MET A 58 -3.09 2.61 -15.07
N LEU A 59 -1.83 2.69 -15.49
CA LEU A 59 -1.33 2.03 -16.69
C LEU A 59 -1.40 0.50 -16.54
N VAL A 60 -0.90 -0.06 -15.44
CA VAL A 60 -0.89 -1.51 -15.20
C VAL A 60 -2.32 -2.06 -15.12
N THR A 61 -3.21 -1.38 -14.40
CA THR A 61 -4.62 -1.81 -14.29
C THR A 61 -5.37 -1.67 -15.60
N PHE A 62 -5.15 -0.60 -16.36
CA PHE A 62 -5.73 -0.43 -17.69
C PHE A 62 -5.28 -1.51 -18.67
N LEU A 63 -3.98 -1.82 -18.71
CA LEU A 63 -3.44 -2.88 -19.55
C LEU A 63 -4.00 -4.24 -19.13
N PHE A 64 -4.08 -4.51 -17.82
CA PHE A 64 -4.66 -5.75 -17.29
C PHE A 64 -6.12 -5.93 -17.71
N ILE A 65 -6.95 -4.91 -17.53
CA ILE A 65 -8.36 -4.90 -17.97
C ILE A 65 -8.45 -5.13 -19.48
N SER A 66 -7.59 -4.46 -20.25
CA SER A 66 -7.58 -4.57 -21.71
C SER A 66 -7.26 -5.98 -22.18
N VAL A 67 -6.27 -6.63 -21.56
CA VAL A 67 -5.88 -8.01 -21.85
C VAL A 67 -6.97 -8.99 -21.44
N GLU A 68 -7.56 -8.82 -20.25
CA GLU A 68 -8.58 -9.73 -19.73
C GLU A 68 -9.86 -9.70 -20.57
N LEU A 69 -10.29 -8.51 -21.04
CA LEU A 69 -11.56 -8.33 -21.76
C LEU A 69 -11.47 -8.47 -23.28
N PHE A 70 -10.37 -8.03 -23.91
CA PHE A 70 -10.33 -7.83 -25.37
C PHE A 70 -9.28 -8.67 -26.10
N VAL A 71 -8.23 -9.15 -25.44
CA VAL A 71 -7.23 -9.96 -26.12
C VAL A 71 -7.76 -11.38 -26.34
N SER A 72 -7.96 -11.73 -27.61
CA SER A 72 -8.48 -13.03 -28.07
C SER A 72 -9.89 -13.36 -27.57
N ARG A 73 -10.66 -12.36 -27.12
CA ARG A 73 -12.03 -12.54 -26.58
C ARG A 73 -12.92 -11.35 -26.97
N LYS A 74 -14.22 -11.62 -27.10
CA LYS A 74 -15.26 -10.58 -27.14
C LYS A 74 -15.99 -10.61 -25.81
N PRO A 75 -16.14 -9.47 -25.09
CA PRO A 75 -16.71 -9.47 -23.75
C PRO A 75 -18.18 -9.90 -23.74
N LEU A 76 -18.94 -9.52 -24.78
CA LEU A 76 -20.35 -9.85 -24.96
C LEU A 76 -20.55 -10.72 -26.20
N SER A 77 -21.54 -11.60 -26.12
CA SER A 77 -22.10 -12.34 -27.24
C SER A 77 -22.93 -11.42 -28.15
N PRO A 78 -23.22 -11.84 -29.41
CA PRO A 78 -24.06 -11.06 -30.32
C PRO A 78 -25.47 -10.77 -29.80
N ASP A 79 -25.99 -11.60 -28.89
CA ASP A 79 -27.27 -11.45 -28.21
C ASP A 79 -27.20 -10.56 -26.96
N GLY A 80 -26.03 -9.97 -26.66
CA GLY A 80 -25.81 -9.12 -25.49
C GLY A 80 -25.56 -9.89 -24.19
N THR A 81 -25.55 -11.23 -24.20
CA THR A 81 -25.24 -12.03 -23.02
C THR A 81 -23.74 -12.05 -22.73
N ILE A 82 -23.36 -12.27 -21.46
CA ILE A 82 -21.96 -12.51 -21.07
C ILE A 82 -21.67 -14.02 -21.20
N PRO A 83 -20.76 -14.44 -22.10
CA PRO A 83 -20.35 -15.84 -22.17
C PRO A 83 -19.82 -16.33 -20.82
N SER A 84 -20.20 -17.55 -20.42
CA SER A 84 -19.74 -18.15 -19.15
C SER A 84 -18.21 -18.15 -19.02
N LYS A 85 -17.50 -18.42 -20.11
CA LYS A 85 -16.04 -18.38 -20.19
C LYS A 85 -15.43 -17.00 -19.89
N ASN A 86 -16.20 -15.91 -20.02
CA ASN A 86 -15.75 -14.54 -19.80
C ASN A 86 -16.08 -14.02 -18.39
N LEU A 87 -17.00 -14.64 -17.66
CA LEU A 87 -17.47 -14.14 -16.36
C LEU A 87 -16.31 -13.86 -15.40
N ARG A 88 -15.40 -14.83 -15.28
CA ARG A 88 -14.24 -14.75 -14.41
C ARG A 88 -13.24 -13.65 -14.81
N HIS A 89 -13.10 -13.40 -16.12
CA HIS A 89 -12.26 -12.32 -16.65
C HIS A 89 -12.87 -10.93 -16.36
N ILE A 90 -14.20 -10.84 -16.36
CA ILE A 90 -14.94 -9.63 -15.97
C ILE A 90 -14.80 -9.38 -14.47
N GLU A 91 -14.93 -10.40 -13.63
CA GLU A 91 -14.68 -10.29 -12.18
C GLU A 91 -13.26 -9.77 -11.87
N HIS A 92 -12.25 -10.33 -12.55
CA HIS A 92 -10.87 -9.84 -12.47
C HIS A 92 -10.73 -8.38 -12.92
N SER A 93 -11.44 -7.99 -13.98
CA SER A 93 -11.43 -6.62 -14.49
C SER A 93 -12.08 -5.62 -13.54
N ILE A 94 -13.19 -6.00 -12.87
CA ILE A 94 -13.85 -5.17 -11.86
C ILE A 94 -12.93 -4.96 -10.65
N MET A 95 -12.22 -6.01 -10.22
CA MET A 95 -11.19 -5.88 -9.18
C MET A 95 -10.10 -4.88 -9.61
N ALA A 96 -9.53 -5.02 -10.82
CA ALA A 96 -8.51 -4.09 -11.31
C ALA A 96 -9.02 -2.64 -11.46
N LEU A 97 -10.29 -2.47 -11.85
CA LEU A 97 -10.95 -1.17 -11.98
C LEU A 97 -10.99 -0.41 -10.65
N SER A 98 -11.18 -1.11 -9.52
CA SER A 98 -11.17 -0.47 -8.20
C SER A 98 -9.81 0.19 -7.87
N PHE A 99 -8.69 -0.46 -8.24
CA PHE A 99 -7.34 0.11 -8.11
C PHE A 99 -7.10 1.26 -9.10
N PHE A 100 -7.63 1.16 -10.33
CA PHE A 100 -7.59 2.26 -11.31
C PHE A 100 -8.30 3.51 -10.77
N ILE A 101 -9.51 3.35 -10.23
CA ILE A 101 -10.31 4.44 -9.65
C ILE A 101 -9.56 5.09 -8.49
N TYR A 102 -8.99 4.30 -7.57
CA TYR A 102 -8.13 4.83 -6.51
C TYR A 102 -7.00 5.72 -7.07
N ALA A 103 -6.26 5.23 -8.06
CA ALA A 103 -5.12 5.95 -8.62
C ALA A 103 -5.54 7.22 -9.40
N LEU A 104 -6.67 7.17 -10.10
CA LEU A 104 -7.27 8.33 -10.73
C LEU A 104 -7.60 9.41 -9.69
N PHE A 105 -8.31 9.05 -8.63
CA PHE A 105 -8.64 10.00 -7.56
C PHE A 105 -7.41 10.48 -6.78
N ALA A 106 -6.35 9.67 -6.68
CA ALA A 106 -5.08 10.10 -6.09
C ALA A 106 -4.45 11.28 -6.85
N THR A 107 -4.54 11.29 -8.19
CA THR A 107 -4.09 12.42 -9.01
C THR A 107 -5.06 13.60 -8.94
N LEU A 108 -6.37 13.37 -9.08
CA LEU A 108 -7.38 14.43 -9.03
C LEU A 108 -7.37 15.17 -7.69
N PHE A 109 -7.27 14.45 -6.57
CA PHE A 109 -7.25 15.07 -5.24
C PHE A 109 -5.94 15.79 -4.94
N ASP A 110 -4.84 15.47 -5.63
CA ASP A 110 -3.63 16.29 -5.53
C ASP A 110 -3.82 17.68 -6.15
N ILE A 111 -4.62 17.76 -7.22
CA ILE A 111 -4.91 19.01 -7.92
C ILE A 111 -5.97 19.82 -7.17
N ILE A 112 -7.09 19.18 -6.80
CA ILE A 112 -8.24 19.85 -6.17
C ILE A 112 -7.99 20.13 -4.68
N SER A 113 -7.23 19.27 -4.01
CA SER A 113 -6.95 19.35 -2.57
C SER A 113 -8.20 19.48 -1.68
N PRO A 114 -9.19 18.57 -1.79
CA PRO A 114 -10.39 18.63 -0.97
C PRO A 114 -10.08 18.41 0.53
N PRO A 115 -10.92 18.94 1.44
CA PRO A 115 -10.88 18.56 2.84
C PRO A 115 -10.95 17.04 3.00
N ALA A 116 -10.17 16.47 3.92
CA ALA A 116 -10.09 15.03 4.17
C ALA A 116 -9.56 14.16 2.99
N ARG A 117 -8.84 14.75 2.03
CA ARG A 117 -8.15 14.05 0.92
C ARG A 117 -7.56 12.69 1.31
N ASP A 118 -6.66 12.65 2.30
CA ASP A 118 -5.92 11.43 2.64
C ASP A 118 -6.85 10.32 3.15
N GLY A 119 -7.85 10.69 3.95
CA GLY A 119 -8.85 9.75 4.47
C GLY A 119 -9.70 9.14 3.35
N LEU A 120 -10.14 9.96 2.39
CA LEU A 120 -10.90 9.48 1.23
C LEU A 120 -10.05 8.61 0.30
N LEU A 121 -8.77 8.92 0.11
CA LEU A 121 -7.87 8.05 -0.67
C LEU A 121 -7.62 6.71 0.02
N HIS A 122 -7.43 6.69 1.34
CA HIS A 122 -7.37 5.44 2.10
C HIS A 122 -8.69 4.65 2.04
N PHE A 123 -9.84 5.33 2.04
CA PHE A 123 -11.13 4.67 1.81
C PHE A 123 -11.18 3.99 0.43
N LEU A 124 -10.77 4.66 -0.64
CA LEU A 124 -10.71 4.06 -1.98
C LEU A 124 -9.74 2.87 -2.04
N GLN A 125 -8.58 2.95 -1.38
CA GLN A 125 -7.68 1.81 -1.23
C GLN A 125 -8.33 0.64 -0.48
N ALA A 126 -9.07 0.93 0.58
CA ALA A 126 -9.78 -0.10 1.35
C ALA A 126 -10.88 -0.77 0.50
N VAL A 127 -11.62 -0.01 -0.31
CA VAL A 127 -12.57 -0.57 -1.28
C VAL A 127 -11.85 -1.49 -2.28
N ALA A 128 -10.68 -1.08 -2.79
CA ALA A 128 -9.92 -1.91 -3.72
C ALA A 128 -9.43 -3.22 -3.08
N PHE A 129 -8.88 -3.18 -1.87
CA PHE A 129 -8.51 -4.39 -1.13
C PHE A 129 -9.71 -5.24 -0.72
N SER A 130 -10.87 -4.62 -0.45
CA SER A 130 -12.11 -5.35 -0.16
C SER A 130 -12.60 -6.10 -1.40
N GLN A 131 -12.55 -5.48 -2.57
CA GLN A 131 -12.90 -6.11 -3.83
C GLN A 131 -11.93 -7.24 -4.16
N GLN A 132 -10.63 -7.04 -3.95
CA GLN A 132 -9.63 -8.09 -4.09
C GLN A 132 -9.92 -9.27 -3.15
N LEU A 133 -10.18 -9.01 -1.87
CA LEU A 133 -10.48 -10.05 -0.88
C LEU A 133 -11.75 -10.83 -1.24
N LEU A 134 -12.81 -10.13 -1.65
CA LEU A 134 -14.07 -10.74 -2.06
C LEU A 134 -13.87 -11.69 -3.24
N ILE A 135 -13.21 -11.22 -4.30
CA ILE A 135 -12.94 -12.03 -5.50
C ILE A 135 -11.99 -13.20 -5.18
N LEU A 136 -10.98 -13.00 -4.32
CA LEU A 136 -10.12 -14.09 -3.86
C LEU A 136 -10.87 -15.12 -3.02
N HIS A 137 -11.81 -14.69 -2.19
CA HIS A 137 -12.64 -15.57 -1.37
C HIS A 137 -13.48 -16.49 -2.25
N LEU A 138 -14.25 -15.89 -3.17
CA LEU A 138 -15.10 -16.63 -4.11
C LEU A 138 -14.27 -17.52 -5.04
N HIS A 139 -13.10 -17.06 -5.51
CA HIS A 139 -12.21 -17.93 -6.30
C HIS A 139 -11.59 -19.08 -5.51
N SER A 140 -11.24 -18.86 -4.25
CA SER A 140 -10.65 -19.92 -3.44
C SER A 140 -11.68 -20.98 -3.07
N THR A 141 -12.96 -20.63 -3.01
CA THR A 141 -14.03 -21.63 -2.86
C THR A 141 -14.23 -22.45 -4.14
N ASP A 142 -13.94 -21.88 -5.32
CA ASP A 142 -13.95 -22.63 -6.59
C ASP A 142 -12.74 -23.56 -6.72
N HIS A 143 -11.61 -23.19 -6.12
CA HIS A 143 -10.36 -23.95 -6.18
C HIS A 143 -10.21 -24.88 -5.00
N MET A 144 -10.71 -26.10 -5.11
CA MET A 144 -10.45 -27.12 -4.10
C MET A 144 -9.02 -27.67 -4.22
N GLY A 145 -8.37 -27.96 -3.09
CA GLY A 145 -7.08 -28.66 -3.07
C GLY A 145 -5.86 -27.76 -2.79
N VAL A 146 -4.80 -27.91 -3.58
CA VAL A 146 -3.50 -27.22 -3.35
C VAL A 146 -3.57 -25.75 -3.76
N GLU A 147 -4.16 -25.45 -4.91
CA GLU A 147 -4.33 -24.07 -5.37
C GLU A 147 -5.22 -23.25 -4.42
N GLY A 148 -6.29 -23.85 -3.90
CA GLY A 148 -7.11 -23.25 -2.85
C GLY A 148 -6.30 -22.87 -1.61
N GLN A 149 -5.34 -23.71 -1.20
CA GLN A 149 -4.48 -23.41 -0.06
C GLN A 149 -3.60 -22.18 -0.30
N TYR A 150 -3.01 -22.04 -1.49
CA TYR A 150 -2.25 -20.83 -1.86
C TYR A 150 -3.14 -19.57 -1.84
N HIS A 151 -4.36 -19.66 -2.40
CA HIS A 151 -5.27 -18.51 -2.42
C HIS A 151 -5.84 -18.15 -1.05
N TRP A 152 -6.11 -19.14 -0.19
CA TRP A 152 -6.53 -18.89 1.18
C TRP A 152 -5.47 -18.13 1.97
N LEU A 153 -4.19 -18.51 1.83
CA LEU A 153 -3.09 -17.77 2.45
C LEU A 153 -2.95 -16.34 1.87
N LEU A 154 -3.19 -16.17 0.56
CA LEU A 154 -3.22 -14.84 -0.05
C LEU A 154 -4.35 -13.98 0.52
N GLN A 155 -5.54 -14.54 0.80
CA GLN A 155 -6.64 -13.82 1.42
C GLN A 155 -6.26 -13.26 2.79
N ILE A 156 -5.51 -14.02 3.60
CA ILE A 156 -5.01 -13.53 4.90
C ILE A 156 -4.14 -12.28 4.70
N LEU A 157 -3.22 -12.31 3.74
CA LEU A 157 -2.38 -11.15 3.43
C LEU A 157 -3.20 -9.96 2.92
N THR A 158 -4.22 -10.20 2.09
CA THR A 158 -5.14 -9.16 1.61
C THR A 158 -5.98 -8.58 2.75
N PHE A 159 -6.42 -9.40 3.69
CA PHE A 159 -7.14 -8.96 4.88
C PHE A 159 -6.28 -8.07 5.79
N VAL A 160 -4.99 -8.39 5.96
CA VAL A 160 -4.04 -7.53 6.69
C VAL A 160 -3.86 -6.18 5.99
N SER A 161 -3.70 -6.16 4.65
CA SER A 161 -3.64 -4.91 3.88
C SER A 161 -4.91 -4.07 3.99
N LEU A 162 -6.09 -4.71 3.93
CA LEU A 162 -7.37 -4.04 4.13
C LEU A 162 -7.46 -3.42 5.52
N THR A 163 -7.18 -4.21 6.56
CA THR A 163 -7.27 -3.78 7.95
C THR A 163 -6.33 -2.62 8.23
N THR A 164 -5.07 -2.71 7.81
CA THR A 164 -4.09 -1.62 7.98
C THR A 164 -4.45 -0.37 7.17
N THR A 165 -5.07 -0.52 6.00
CA THR A 165 -5.58 0.62 5.23
C THR A 165 -6.73 1.32 5.94
N LEU A 166 -7.70 0.59 6.51
CA LEU A 166 -8.77 1.15 7.33
C LEU A 166 -8.24 1.83 8.60
N LEU A 167 -7.28 1.19 9.28
CA LEU A 167 -6.60 1.77 10.44
C LEU A 167 -5.82 3.05 10.10
N SER A 168 -5.36 3.22 8.86
CA SER A 168 -4.68 4.46 8.42
C SER A 168 -5.64 5.67 8.44
N ILE A 169 -6.95 5.44 8.32
CA ILE A 169 -7.98 6.48 8.45
C ILE A 169 -8.13 6.89 9.93
N ALA A 170 -8.23 5.91 10.82
CA ALA A 170 -8.44 6.14 12.26
C ALA A 170 -7.19 6.65 12.98
N TYR A 171 -6.00 6.19 12.58
CA TYR A 171 -4.73 6.45 13.24
C TYR A 171 -3.67 6.99 12.26
N PRO A 172 -3.91 8.15 11.64
CA PRO A 172 -3.07 8.68 10.55
C PRO A 172 -1.66 9.07 10.99
N LYS A 173 -1.33 9.08 12.29
CA LYS A 173 0.01 9.41 12.82
C LYS A 173 0.86 8.16 13.13
N SER A 174 0.33 6.95 12.92
CA SER A 174 1.03 5.72 13.24
C SER A 174 1.93 5.25 12.09
N PHE A 175 3.25 5.28 12.30
CA PHE A 175 4.20 4.69 11.37
C PHE A 175 4.01 3.18 11.21
N LEU A 176 3.74 2.47 12.32
CA LEU A 176 3.60 1.01 12.30
C LEU A 176 2.49 0.55 11.35
N ILE A 177 1.38 1.30 11.27
CA ILE A 177 0.29 0.97 10.35
C ILE A 177 0.77 1.03 8.89
N SER A 178 1.48 2.09 8.50
CA SER A 178 2.05 2.18 7.15
C SER A 178 3.12 1.13 6.88
N PHE A 179 3.94 0.80 7.89
CA PHE A 179 4.98 -0.23 7.76
C PHE A 179 4.36 -1.61 7.54
N VAL A 180 3.39 -2.01 8.37
CA VAL A 180 2.69 -3.29 8.24
C VAL A 180 1.89 -3.34 6.93
N LYS A 181 1.25 -2.24 6.52
CA LYS A 181 0.59 -2.12 5.21
C LYS A 181 1.58 -2.41 4.08
N GLY A 182 2.70 -1.68 4.02
CA GLY A 182 3.74 -1.86 3.01
C GLY A 182 4.30 -3.29 3.02
N PHE A 183 4.61 -3.84 4.19
CA PHE A 183 5.06 -5.21 4.37
C PHE A 183 4.05 -6.24 3.82
N SER A 184 2.77 -6.10 4.17
CA SER A 184 1.73 -7.02 3.70
C SER A 184 1.53 -6.96 2.18
N VAL A 185 1.65 -5.78 1.57
CA VAL A 185 1.59 -5.62 0.10
C VAL A 185 2.81 -6.23 -0.59
N VAL A 186 4.02 -6.05 -0.04
CA VAL A 186 5.23 -6.76 -0.52
C VAL A 186 5.01 -8.26 -0.47
N PHE A 187 4.51 -8.77 0.66
CA PHE A 187 4.30 -10.20 0.83
C PHE A 187 3.22 -10.75 -0.12
N GLN A 188 2.13 -10.01 -0.37
CA GLN A 188 1.17 -10.39 -1.42
C GLN A 188 1.85 -10.54 -2.78
N GLY A 189 2.73 -9.60 -3.14
CA GLY A 189 3.48 -9.65 -4.40
C GLY A 189 4.38 -10.88 -4.50
N VAL A 190 5.18 -11.15 -3.46
CA VAL A 190 6.03 -12.35 -3.40
C VAL A 190 5.19 -13.62 -3.45
N TRP A 191 4.11 -13.71 -2.68
CA TRP A 191 3.28 -14.90 -2.59
C TRP A 191 2.56 -15.20 -3.90
N LEU A 192 2.10 -14.17 -4.62
CA LEU A 192 1.56 -14.33 -5.98
C LEU A 192 2.59 -14.88 -6.96
N ILE A 193 3.84 -14.39 -6.92
CA ILE A 193 4.92 -14.91 -7.77
C ILE A 193 5.19 -16.38 -7.43
N VAL A 194 5.30 -16.70 -6.13
CA VAL A 194 5.52 -18.07 -5.64
C VAL A 194 4.40 -18.99 -6.10
N ALA A 195 3.13 -18.62 -5.87
CA ALA A 195 1.99 -19.40 -6.33
C ALA A 195 2.02 -19.61 -7.86
N GLY A 196 2.34 -18.56 -8.62
CA GLY A 196 2.50 -18.62 -10.07
C GLY A 196 3.57 -19.62 -10.53
N VAL A 197 4.69 -19.71 -9.83
CA VAL A 197 5.78 -20.64 -10.18
C VAL A 197 5.47 -22.06 -9.68
N MET A 198 5.06 -22.22 -8.43
CA MET A 198 4.93 -23.52 -7.76
C MET A 198 3.76 -24.35 -8.31
N LEU A 199 2.63 -23.72 -8.66
CA LEU A 199 1.44 -24.45 -9.11
C LEU A 199 1.53 -24.92 -10.57
N TRP A 200 2.26 -24.19 -11.44
CA TRP A 200 2.26 -24.44 -12.89
C TRP A 200 3.61 -24.87 -13.46
N THR A 201 4.61 -25.15 -12.60
CA THR A 201 5.90 -25.70 -13.03
C THR A 201 6.03 -27.15 -12.57
N PRO A 202 6.08 -28.14 -13.49
CA PRO A 202 6.04 -29.56 -13.14
C PRO A 202 7.08 -30.03 -12.12
N GLN A 203 8.27 -29.42 -12.13
CA GLN A 203 9.38 -29.78 -11.23
C GLN A 203 9.12 -29.43 -9.76
N TRP A 204 8.23 -28.48 -9.49
CA TRP A 204 7.94 -27.97 -8.15
C TRP A 204 6.65 -28.55 -7.55
N ILE A 205 5.94 -29.40 -8.30
CA ILE A 205 4.71 -30.03 -7.83
C ILE A 205 5.02 -31.02 -6.69
N PRO A 206 4.28 -30.99 -5.57
CA PRO A 206 4.46 -31.95 -4.49
C PRO A 206 4.30 -33.40 -4.97
N LYS A 207 5.21 -34.30 -4.54
CA LYS A 207 5.09 -35.74 -4.88
C LYS A 207 3.70 -36.28 -4.55
N GLY A 208 3.16 -37.10 -5.46
CA GLY A 208 1.80 -37.61 -5.35
C GLY A 208 0.74 -36.64 -5.88
N CYS A 209 1.14 -35.48 -6.40
CA CYS A 209 0.29 -34.58 -7.15
C CYS A 209 0.79 -34.43 -8.59
N PHE A 210 -0.10 -34.04 -9.50
CA PHE A 210 0.14 -33.92 -10.93
C PHE A 210 -0.70 -32.78 -11.53
N LEU A 211 -0.21 -32.20 -12.62
CA LEU A 211 -0.98 -31.24 -13.41
C LEU A 211 -1.93 -31.99 -14.34
N LYS A 212 -3.20 -31.56 -14.35
CA LYS A 212 -4.19 -32.02 -15.31
C LYS A 212 -4.96 -30.82 -15.84
N THR A 213 -5.16 -30.79 -17.14
CA THR A 213 -6.03 -29.80 -17.78
C THR A 213 -7.48 -30.24 -17.66
N GLU A 214 -8.29 -29.47 -16.95
CA GLU A 214 -9.74 -29.69 -16.83
C GLU A 214 -10.48 -28.43 -17.29
N TYR A 215 -11.48 -28.59 -18.17
CA TYR A 215 -12.21 -27.47 -18.80
C TYR A 215 -11.32 -26.39 -19.45
N GLY A 216 -10.16 -26.78 -20.00
CA GLY A 216 -9.21 -25.86 -20.62
C GLY A 216 -8.33 -25.08 -19.63
N ARG A 217 -8.28 -25.50 -18.35
CA ARG A 217 -7.44 -24.91 -17.31
C ARG A 217 -6.55 -25.96 -16.66
N ASP A 218 -5.27 -25.63 -16.51
CA ASP A 218 -4.32 -26.46 -15.78
C ASP A 218 -4.50 -26.28 -14.27
N ALA A 219 -4.81 -27.37 -13.57
CA ALA A 219 -4.93 -27.41 -12.13
C ALA A 219 -4.15 -28.59 -11.54
N VAL A 220 -3.72 -28.45 -10.29
CA VAL A 220 -2.93 -29.46 -9.58
C VAL A 220 -3.89 -30.39 -8.82
N PHE A 221 -3.85 -31.68 -9.16
CA PHE A 221 -4.61 -32.73 -8.49
C PHE A 221 -3.67 -33.68 -7.75
N CYS A 222 -4.16 -34.35 -6.71
CA CYS A 222 -3.36 -35.28 -5.91
C CYS A 222 -4.00 -36.67 -5.85
N TYR A 223 -3.18 -37.72 -5.78
CA TYR A 223 -3.61 -39.11 -5.64
C TYR A 223 -4.09 -39.36 -4.20
N GLY A 224 -5.36 -39.01 -3.93
CA GLY A 224 -6.04 -39.23 -2.65
C GLY A 224 -5.68 -38.22 -1.56
N ASP A 225 -6.42 -38.31 -0.44
CA ASP A 225 -6.38 -37.31 0.63
C ASP A 225 -5.01 -37.21 1.31
N ARG A 226 -4.31 -38.33 1.50
CA ARG A 226 -2.98 -38.34 2.13
C ARG A 226 -1.95 -37.53 1.35
N ALA A 227 -1.98 -37.60 0.02
CA ALA A 227 -1.07 -36.81 -0.83
C ALA A 227 -1.48 -35.33 -0.81
N LEU A 228 -2.79 -35.05 -0.80
CA LEU A 228 -3.33 -33.70 -0.71
C LEU A 228 -2.97 -33.00 0.61
N ASP A 229 -3.17 -33.67 1.74
CA ASP A 229 -2.84 -33.14 3.07
C ASP A 229 -1.36 -32.85 3.19
N ARG A 230 -0.51 -33.74 2.66
CA ARG A 230 0.93 -33.53 2.59
C ARG A 230 1.27 -32.31 1.74
N ALA A 231 0.64 -32.15 0.58
CA ALA A 231 0.85 -30.98 -0.28
C ALA A 231 0.44 -29.69 0.44
N LYS A 232 -0.73 -29.63 1.07
CA LYS A 232 -1.19 -28.46 1.84
C LYS A 232 -0.24 -28.14 3.01
N ALA A 233 0.25 -29.15 3.71
CA ALA A 233 1.22 -28.95 4.79
C ALA A 233 2.53 -28.34 4.26
N LEU A 234 3.01 -28.76 3.08
CA LEU A 234 4.19 -28.15 2.44
C LEU A 234 3.96 -26.68 2.08
N VAL A 235 2.79 -26.34 1.53
CA VAL A 235 2.42 -24.93 1.25
C VAL A 235 2.42 -24.09 2.53
N ASN A 236 1.92 -24.64 3.65
CA ASN A 236 1.92 -23.93 4.93
C ASN A 236 3.33 -23.71 5.48
N ILE A 237 4.21 -24.72 5.36
CA ILE A 237 5.62 -24.60 5.76
C ILE A 237 6.32 -23.55 4.89
N GLU A 238 6.11 -23.60 3.57
CA GLU A 238 6.64 -22.63 2.62
C GLU A 238 6.21 -21.20 3.01
N PHE A 239 4.91 -20.98 3.22
CA PHE A 239 4.39 -19.68 3.65
C PHE A 239 5.02 -19.19 4.96
N GLY A 240 5.16 -20.08 5.95
CA GLY A 240 5.81 -19.76 7.22
C GLY A 240 7.27 -19.33 7.05
N LEU A 241 8.02 -20.02 6.19
CA LEU A 241 9.41 -19.68 5.87
C LEU A 241 9.51 -18.32 5.15
N TYR A 242 8.63 -18.04 4.19
CA TYR A 242 8.57 -16.73 3.53
C TYR A 242 8.21 -15.61 4.51
N LEU A 243 7.25 -15.84 5.41
CA LEU A 243 6.86 -14.87 6.43
C LEU A 243 8.04 -14.49 7.34
N ILE A 244 8.76 -15.49 7.87
CA ILE A 244 9.93 -15.26 8.71
C ILE A 244 11.02 -14.53 7.91
N SER A 245 11.33 -15.01 6.71
CA SER A 245 12.39 -14.45 5.87
C SER A 245 12.13 -13.00 5.48
N LEU A 246 10.91 -12.69 5.01
CA LEU A 246 10.53 -11.33 4.65
C LEU A 246 10.49 -10.40 5.88
N THR A 247 10.11 -10.92 7.05
CA THR A 247 10.14 -10.15 8.30
C THR A 247 11.57 -9.76 8.65
N VAL A 248 12.51 -10.71 8.65
CA VAL A 248 13.94 -10.44 8.90
C VAL A 248 14.47 -9.43 7.88
N LEU A 249 14.19 -9.63 6.59
CA LEU A 249 14.61 -8.70 5.54
C LEU A 249 14.04 -7.30 5.74
N SER A 250 12.78 -7.18 6.15
CA SER A 250 12.13 -5.88 6.38
C SER A 250 12.70 -5.16 7.60
N MET A 251 13.05 -5.90 8.66
CA MET A 251 13.70 -5.34 9.85
C MET A 251 15.13 -4.87 9.53
N VAL A 252 15.90 -5.68 8.80
CA VAL A 252 17.24 -5.29 8.33
C VAL A 252 17.15 -4.06 7.42
N PHE A 253 16.20 -4.06 6.48
CA PHE A 253 15.97 -2.93 5.59
C PHE A 253 15.61 -1.65 6.36
N TYR A 254 14.76 -1.74 7.37
CA TYR A 254 14.47 -0.63 8.28
C TYR A 254 15.74 -0.10 8.96
N LEU A 255 16.57 -0.98 9.54
CA LEU A 255 17.82 -0.60 10.21
C LEU A 255 18.83 0.05 9.26
N VAL A 256 18.89 -0.40 8.01
CA VAL A 256 19.73 0.22 6.96
C VAL A 256 19.19 1.60 6.61
N MET A 257 17.88 1.72 6.40
CA MET A 257 17.23 2.98 6.01
C MET A 257 17.37 4.08 7.07
N ILE A 258 17.24 3.76 8.37
CA ILE A 258 17.43 4.76 9.43
C ILE A 258 18.88 5.28 9.50
N LYS A 259 19.86 4.47 9.07
CA LYS A 259 21.26 4.90 8.96
C LYS A 259 21.53 5.74 7.72
N LEU A 260 20.91 5.39 6.58
CA LEU A 260 21.06 6.10 5.31
C LEU A 260 20.35 7.46 5.30
N TYR A 261 19.22 7.57 5.99
CA TYR A 261 18.43 8.80 6.08
C TYR A 261 18.35 9.26 7.54
N PRO A 262 19.49 9.66 8.15
CA PRO A 262 19.50 10.11 9.52
C PRO A 262 18.63 11.36 9.67
N ARG A 263 18.00 11.48 10.83
CA ARG A 263 17.20 12.66 11.18
C ARG A 263 18.02 13.92 10.95
N GLU A 264 17.42 14.89 10.27
CA GLU A 264 18.02 16.21 10.11
C GLU A 264 18.25 16.80 11.51
N LYS A 265 19.51 16.91 11.92
CA LYS A 265 19.88 17.57 13.18
C LYS A 265 19.49 19.02 12.99
N VAL A 266 18.37 19.43 13.58
CA VAL A 266 18.01 20.84 13.70
C VAL A 266 19.20 21.52 14.37
N LYS A 267 20.02 22.21 13.57
CA LYS A 267 21.04 23.13 14.10
C LYS A 267 20.23 24.24 14.77
N TYR A 268 20.02 24.12 16.07
CA TYR A 268 19.70 25.29 16.88
C TYR A 268 20.89 26.23 16.71
N ARG A 269 20.75 27.23 15.82
CA ARG A 269 21.64 28.39 15.81
C ARG A 269 21.33 29.09 17.13
N SER A 270 22.16 28.87 18.14
CA SER A 270 22.05 29.60 19.40
C SER A 270 22.09 31.09 19.07
N LEU A 271 21.08 31.83 19.52
CA LEU A 271 21.02 33.30 19.47
C LEU A 271 22.02 33.90 20.48
N THR A 272 23.24 33.40 20.49
CA THR A 272 24.31 33.81 21.42
C THR A 272 25.57 34.07 20.61
N THR A 273 25.49 35.03 19.69
CA THR A 273 26.67 35.69 19.13
C THR A 273 26.28 37.07 18.62
N ARG A 274 25.77 37.93 19.52
CA ARG A 274 25.83 39.39 19.33
C ARG A 274 25.93 40.18 20.65
N CYS A 275 26.41 39.55 21.73
CA CYS A 275 26.66 40.25 22.99
C CYS A 275 28.07 40.07 23.57
N ASP A 276 28.96 39.27 22.93
CA ASP A 276 30.29 38.99 23.48
C ASP A 276 31.43 39.59 22.62
N ILE A 277 31.18 40.70 21.93
CA ILE A 277 32.24 41.52 21.34
C ILE A 277 31.91 42.97 21.69
N GLU A 278 32.19 43.36 22.93
CA GLU A 278 32.51 44.72 23.41
C GLU A 278 32.62 44.70 24.95
N GLU A 279 33.51 43.85 25.47
CA GLU A 279 34.13 44.08 26.77
C GLU A 279 35.64 44.24 26.52
N ASP A 280 35.99 45.34 25.87
CA ASP A 280 37.24 46.05 26.09
C ASP A 280 37.15 47.35 25.27
N ASN A 281 37.25 48.48 25.97
CA ASN A 281 37.34 49.85 25.48
C ASN A 281 36.04 50.69 25.39
N ASP A 282 35.77 51.38 26.50
CA ASP A 282 35.40 52.80 26.57
C ASP A 282 34.11 53.29 25.86
N GLY A 283 33.02 53.31 26.63
CA GLY A 283 32.02 54.39 26.68
C GLY A 283 31.39 54.90 25.38
N GLU A 284 30.23 54.35 25.00
CA GLU A 284 29.08 55.10 24.47
C GLU A 284 27.83 54.21 24.49
N GLY A 285 26.66 54.80 24.78
CA GLY A 285 25.43 54.08 25.14
C GLY A 285 24.82 53.26 23.99
N CYS A 286 24.27 52.10 24.35
CA CYS A 286 23.21 51.46 23.57
C CYS A 286 21.87 51.78 24.24
N ASP A 287 21.16 52.74 23.66
CA ASP A 287 19.77 53.04 23.98
C ASP A 287 18.91 51.77 23.77
N VAL A 288 18.25 51.35 24.85
CA VAL A 288 17.19 50.33 24.79
C VAL A 288 15.88 51.08 24.59
N ASP A 289 15.44 51.20 23.34
CA ASP A 289 14.05 51.57 23.04
C ASP A 289 13.14 50.38 23.41
N ASP A 290 12.60 50.45 24.63
CA ASP A 290 11.51 49.64 25.14
C ASP A 290 10.19 50.17 24.57
N ASP A 291 9.75 49.67 23.41
CA ASP A 291 8.42 49.97 22.89
C ASP A 291 7.38 49.03 23.53
N SER A 292 7.04 49.37 24.78
CA SER A 292 5.90 48.81 25.51
C SER A 292 4.64 49.58 25.13
N ASP A 293 3.89 49.09 24.14
CA ASP A 293 2.64 49.71 23.73
C ASP A 293 1.47 49.23 24.63
N GLN A 294 1.25 49.95 25.74
CA GLN A 294 0.10 49.77 26.64
C GLN A 294 -0.72 51.06 26.75
N LYS A 295 -1.75 51.23 25.92
CA LYS A 295 -2.73 52.33 26.05
C LYS A 295 -3.95 51.87 26.87
N LYS A 296 -4.02 52.31 28.12
CA LYS A 296 -5.21 52.26 29.00
C LYS A 296 -6.29 53.21 28.48
N LEU A 297 -7.55 52.77 28.44
CA LEU A 297 -8.74 53.65 28.52
C LEU A 297 -9.53 53.27 29.80
N LYS A 298 -9.79 54.28 30.65
CA LYS A 298 -10.36 54.16 32.00
C LYS A 298 -11.88 53.96 32.02
N LEU A 299 -12.33 53.32 33.10
CA LEU A 299 -13.70 53.11 33.58
C LEU A 299 -14.60 54.37 33.61
N GLY A 300 -15.91 54.12 33.43
CA GLY A 300 -17.00 54.92 33.99
C GLY A 300 -18.34 54.19 33.84
N MET A 301 -18.89 53.66 34.93
CA MET A 301 -20.28 53.16 35.02
C MET A 301 -21.16 54.28 35.62
N PRO A 302 -22.46 54.38 35.27
CA PRO A 302 -23.47 54.06 36.29
C PRO A 302 -24.76 53.38 35.75
N ARG A 303 -25.57 52.96 36.72
CA ARG A 303 -26.81 52.15 36.72
C ARG A 303 -28.05 52.77 36.04
N ASN A 304 -28.92 51.84 35.60
CA ASN A 304 -30.40 51.73 35.73
C ASN A 304 -31.40 52.23 34.66
N SER A 305 -32.42 51.35 34.52
CA SER A 305 -33.85 51.49 34.19
C SER A 305 -34.35 51.57 32.74
N LEU A 306 -35.20 50.57 32.43
CA LEU A 306 -36.33 50.56 31.47
C LEU A 306 -37.18 51.85 31.56
N PRO A 307 -37.91 52.18 30.49
CA PRO A 307 -39.27 51.65 30.29
C PRO A 307 -39.40 50.73 29.09
#